data_AF-A0A0D8IUY8-F1
#
_entry.id   AF-A0A0D8IUY8-F1
#
_cell.length_a   1.000
_cell.length_b   1.000
_cell.length_c   1.000
_cell.angle_alpha   90.00
_cell.angle_beta   90.00
_cell.angle_gamma   90.00
#
_symmetry.space_group_name_H-M   'P 1'
#
loop_
_entity.id
_entity.type
_entity.pdbx_description
1 polymer ?
#
loop_
_entity_poly.entity_id
_entity_poly.type
_entity_poly.pdbx_seq_one_letter_code
_entity_poly.pdbx_strand_id
1 'polypeptide(L)'
;MNLTKAKETKTRVCCLYRVSTKGQVDKTENDIPMQKKACHEFAESKGWTIIKEHAELGVSGFKVAAADRDELQEIKREAEKQEFDILLVFMFDRLGRKDNETPFVLKWFVEQGISVWSTVEGEQRFDSNVDDLLNYIRFWQASSESQKTSVRIKTRMKQIVEDGHYMGGTVPFGYRAVYKGRTNKKGRPVKDLEIDPREGEIVREIFFKVAREGYSAHGI
;
A
#
# COMPACT_ATOMS: atom_id res chain seq x y z
N MET A 1 -13.61 16.86 -57.23
CA MET A 1 -12.98 15.77 -56.45
C MET A 1 -12.83 16.25 -55.02
N ASN A 2 -13.68 15.79 -54.11
CA ASN A 2 -13.60 16.13 -52.69
C ASN A 2 -12.56 15.22 -52.02
N LEU A 3 -11.49 15.82 -51.51
CA LEU A 3 -10.55 15.17 -50.60
C LEU A 3 -11.18 15.20 -49.20
N THR A 4 -11.73 14.07 -48.78
CA THR A 4 -12.14 13.86 -47.38
C THR A 4 -10.88 13.87 -46.53
N LYS A 5 -10.66 14.96 -45.78
CA LYS A 5 -9.71 15.00 -44.65
C LYS A 5 -10.04 13.82 -43.73
N ALA A 6 -9.13 12.85 -43.62
CA ALA A 6 -9.17 11.90 -42.52
C ALA A 6 -9.10 12.73 -41.21
N LYS A 7 -10.11 12.61 -40.36
CA LYS A 7 -10.09 13.16 -39.01
C LYS A 7 -8.92 12.48 -38.30
N GLU A 8 -7.87 13.21 -37.95
CA GLU A 8 -6.87 12.75 -36.98
C GLU A 8 -7.61 12.45 -35.68
N THR A 9 -7.87 11.17 -35.41
CA THR A 9 -8.45 10.73 -34.15
C THR A 9 -7.36 10.86 -33.09
N LYS A 10 -7.40 11.94 -32.31
CA LYS A 10 -6.53 12.07 -31.13
C LYS A 10 -6.75 10.87 -30.20
N THR A 11 -5.67 10.27 -29.75
CA THR A 11 -5.68 9.15 -28.80
C THR A 11 -6.44 9.51 -27.53
N ARG A 12 -7.42 8.68 -27.16
CA ARG A 12 -8.33 8.91 -26.02
C ARG A 12 -7.78 8.26 -24.76
N VAL A 13 -7.60 9.06 -23.72
CA VAL A 13 -7.00 8.62 -22.45
C VAL A 13 -8.03 8.66 -21.32
N CYS A 14 -8.11 7.59 -20.56
CA CYS A 14 -8.75 7.52 -19.26
C CYS A 14 -7.68 7.53 -18.17
N CYS A 15 -7.81 8.38 -17.16
CA CYS A 15 -6.87 8.47 -16.04
C CYS A 15 -7.44 7.82 -14.78
N LEU A 16 -6.60 7.11 -14.03
CA LEU A 16 -6.93 6.62 -12.68
C LEU A 16 -5.96 7.18 -11.65
N TYR A 17 -6.52 7.83 -10.63
CA TYR A 17 -5.80 8.36 -9.47
C TYR A 17 -6.17 7.58 -8.21
N ARG A 18 -5.21 7.37 -7.30
CA ARG A 18 -5.48 6.66 -6.04
C ARG A 18 -4.59 7.16 -4.93
N VAL A 19 -5.16 7.41 -3.75
CA VAL A 19 -4.36 7.81 -2.59
C VAL A 19 -3.55 6.63 -2.05
N SER A 20 -2.33 6.91 -1.61
CA SER A 20 -1.49 5.96 -0.88
C SER A 20 -2.11 5.61 0.48
N THR A 21 -2.40 4.33 0.72
CA THR A 21 -2.85 3.80 2.03
C THR A 21 -1.73 3.77 3.09
N LYS A 22 -0.48 4.10 2.74
CA LYS A 22 0.67 4.05 3.67
C LYS A 22 0.81 5.38 4.41
N GLY A 23 0.27 5.38 5.64
CA GLY A 23 0.44 6.31 6.75
C GLY A 23 1.38 7.50 6.56
N GLN A 24 0.79 8.68 6.37
CA GLN A 24 1.16 9.95 6.99
C GLN A 24 0.08 10.96 6.61
N VAL A 25 -0.66 11.42 7.62
CA VAL A 25 -1.86 12.28 7.50
C VAL A 25 -1.56 13.66 6.86
N ASP A 26 -0.28 14.05 6.79
CA ASP A 26 0.16 15.31 6.16
C ASP A 26 0.44 15.21 4.64
N LYS A 27 0.52 14.00 4.05
CA LYS A 27 0.80 13.82 2.60
C LYS A 27 -0.43 13.53 1.75
N THR A 28 -1.57 13.25 2.38
CA THR A 28 -2.81 12.84 1.70
C THR A 28 -3.50 13.95 0.93
N GLU A 29 -3.38 15.22 1.35
CA GLU A 29 -4.07 16.34 0.67
C GLU A 29 -3.50 16.65 -0.72
N ASN A 30 -2.23 16.32 -0.98
CA ASN A 30 -1.55 16.64 -2.24
C ASN A 30 -1.32 15.44 -3.17
N ASP A 31 -1.72 14.23 -2.79
CA ASP A 31 -1.42 13.01 -3.58
C ASP A 31 -2.19 13.02 -4.92
N ILE A 32 -3.52 13.17 -4.90
CA ILE A 32 -4.34 13.18 -6.13
C ILE A 32 -4.05 14.41 -7.01
N PRO A 33 -3.96 15.65 -6.49
CA PRO A 33 -3.60 16.81 -7.32
C PRO A 33 -2.25 16.66 -8.02
N MET A 34 -1.23 16.10 -7.34
CA MET A 34 0.08 15.84 -7.94
C MET A 34 -0.01 14.77 -9.04
N GLN A 35 -0.73 13.66 -8.79
CA GLN A 35 -0.93 12.61 -9.80
C GLN A 35 -1.66 13.16 -11.04
N LYS A 36 -2.72 13.95 -10.83
CA LYS A 36 -3.48 14.59 -11.89
C LYS A 36 -2.59 15.50 -12.73
N LYS A 37 -1.82 16.39 -12.09
CA LYS A 37 -0.88 17.26 -12.79
C LYS A 37 0.11 16.46 -13.66
N ALA A 38 0.72 15.42 -13.10
CA ALA A 38 1.67 14.57 -13.81
C ALA A 38 1.03 13.86 -15.02
N CYS A 39 -0.18 13.30 -14.88
CA CYS A 39 -0.88 12.66 -15.99
C CYS A 39 -1.25 13.65 -17.10
N HIS A 40 -1.68 14.86 -16.75
CA HIS A 40 -2.00 15.92 -17.72
C HIS A 40 -0.76 16.36 -18.51
N GLU A 41 0.35 16.66 -17.82
CA GLU A 41 1.62 17.03 -18.45
C GLU A 41 2.14 15.90 -19.35
N PHE A 42 2.02 14.64 -18.91
CA PHE A 42 2.42 13.49 -19.70
C PHE A 42 1.56 13.32 -20.96
N ALA A 43 0.23 13.38 -20.84
CA ALA A 43 -0.68 13.28 -21.97
C ALA A 43 -0.47 14.42 -22.98
N GLU A 44 -0.26 15.64 -22.50
CA GLU A 44 0.05 16.81 -23.34
C GLU A 44 1.36 16.59 -24.11
N SER A 45 2.42 16.12 -23.44
CA SER A 45 3.71 15.83 -24.09
C SER A 45 3.63 14.77 -25.20
N LYS A 46 2.60 13.92 -25.16
CA LYS A 46 2.32 12.87 -26.15
C LYS A 46 1.27 13.27 -27.20
N GLY A 47 0.68 14.46 -27.07
CA GLY A 47 -0.43 14.90 -27.93
C GLY A 47 -1.73 14.12 -27.73
N TRP A 48 -1.88 13.46 -26.58
CA TRP A 48 -3.07 12.68 -26.24
C TRP A 48 -4.18 13.55 -25.65
N THR A 49 -5.40 13.04 -25.67
CA THR A 49 -6.58 13.73 -25.10
C THR A 49 -7.12 12.94 -23.93
N ILE A 50 -7.03 13.51 -22.73
CA ILE A 50 -7.71 12.97 -21.55
C ILE A 50 -9.20 13.25 -21.71
N ILE A 51 -9.99 12.17 -21.82
CA ILE A 51 -11.45 12.24 -21.98
C ILE A 51 -12.19 11.85 -20.69
N LYS A 52 -11.50 11.15 -19.78
CA LYS A 52 -12.05 10.65 -18.52
C LYS A 52 -11.01 10.63 -17.42
N GLU A 53 -11.47 10.84 -16.20
CA GLU A 53 -10.65 10.89 -15.00
C GLU A 53 -11.41 10.27 -13.81
N HIS A 54 -10.82 9.27 -13.18
CA HIS A 54 -11.37 8.57 -12.02
C HIS A 54 -10.44 8.71 -10.82
N ALA A 55 -10.99 8.79 -9.61
CA ALA A 55 -10.20 8.95 -8.39
C ALA A 55 -10.70 8.03 -7.28
N GLU A 56 -9.85 7.11 -6.83
CA GLU A 56 -10.07 6.30 -5.63
C GLU A 56 -9.59 7.05 -4.38
N LEU A 57 -10.54 7.62 -3.65
CA LEU A 57 -10.31 8.21 -2.34
C LEU A 57 -10.19 7.07 -1.31
N GLY A 58 -8.97 6.79 -0.87
CA GLY A 58 -8.67 5.71 0.06
C GLY A 58 -9.38 5.93 1.39
N VAL A 59 -10.31 5.03 1.70
CA VAL A 59 -11.09 5.10 2.93
C VAL A 59 -10.22 4.60 4.08
N SER A 60 -10.08 5.42 5.13
CA SER A 60 -9.49 5.02 6.41
C SER A 60 -10.14 3.72 6.88
N GLY A 61 -9.32 2.78 7.38
CA GLY A 61 -9.70 1.40 7.64
C GLY A 61 -11.03 1.17 8.37
N PHE A 62 -11.57 -0.02 8.11
CA PHE A 62 -12.58 -0.75 8.88
C PHE A 62 -14.08 -0.59 8.57
N LYS A 63 -14.53 0.31 7.69
CA LYS A 63 -15.95 0.31 7.30
C LYS A 63 -16.13 0.62 5.82
N VAL A 64 -16.25 -0.45 5.03
CA VAL A 64 -17.29 -0.71 4.03
C VAL A 64 -16.79 -1.84 3.15
N ALA A 65 -17.46 -2.98 3.26
CA ALA A 65 -17.33 -4.05 2.29
C ALA A 65 -17.97 -3.61 0.96
N ALA A 66 -17.33 -3.95 -0.15
CA ALA A 66 -17.82 -3.91 -1.53
C ALA A 66 -17.81 -2.58 -2.32
N ALA A 67 -17.97 -1.38 -1.73
CA ALA A 67 -18.02 -0.11 -2.49
C ALA A 67 -16.66 0.38 -3.05
N ASP A 68 -15.59 -0.30 -2.67
CA ASP A 68 -14.21 0.17 -2.81
C ASP A 68 -13.55 -0.24 -4.15
N ARG A 69 -14.34 -0.80 -5.06
CA ARG A 69 -13.93 -1.18 -6.42
C ARG A 69 -14.73 -0.43 -7.49
N ASP A 70 -15.56 0.53 -7.11
CA ASP A 70 -16.50 1.19 -8.05
C ASP A 70 -15.76 1.83 -9.23
N GLU A 71 -14.69 2.58 -8.98
CA GLU A 71 -13.96 3.29 -10.04
C GLU A 71 -13.22 2.36 -11.00
N LEU A 72 -12.43 1.40 -10.49
CA LEU A 72 -11.74 0.46 -11.37
C LEU A 72 -12.73 -0.44 -12.12
N GLN A 73 -13.85 -0.84 -11.51
CA GLN A 73 -14.89 -1.60 -12.22
C GLN A 73 -15.59 -0.75 -13.28
N GLU A 74 -15.80 0.54 -13.02
CA GLU A 74 -16.37 1.44 -14.02
C GLU A 74 -15.41 1.61 -15.20
N ILE A 75 -14.12 1.86 -14.95
CA ILE A 75 -13.10 1.92 -16.01
C ILE A 75 -13.08 0.62 -16.83
N LYS A 76 -13.26 -0.55 -16.20
CA LYS A 76 -13.39 -1.82 -16.91
C LYS A 76 -14.61 -1.84 -17.84
N ARG A 77 -15.78 -1.42 -17.38
CA ARG A 77 -16.99 -1.33 -18.24
C ARG A 77 -16.80 -0.37 -19.40
N GLU A 78 -16.10 0.74 -19.16
CA GLU A 78 -15.76 1.72 -20.20
C GLU A 78 -14.77 1.17 -21.23
N ALA A 79 -13.81 0.36 -20.78
CA ALA A 79 -12.88 -0.37 -21.66
C ALA A 79 -13.59 -1.44 -22.51
N GLU A 80 -14.52 -2.19 -21.93
CA GLU A 80 -15.37 -3.15 -22.67
C GLU A 80 -16.18 -2.46 -23.79
N LYS A 81 -16.61 -1.23 -23.54
CA LYS A 81 -17.30 -0.38 -24.53
C LYS A 81 -16.36 0.36 -25.49
N GLN A 82 -15.03 0.18 -25.35
CA GLN A 82 -14.01 0.84 -26.16
C GLN A 82 -14.12 2.38 -26.13
N GLU A 83 -14.48 2.94 -24.98
CA GLU A 83 -14.71 4.39 -24.83
C GLU A 83 -13.39 5.18 -24.79
N PHE A 84 -12.27 4.53 -24.51
CA PHE A 84 -10.91 5.09 -24.52
C PHE A 84 -9.89 4.08 -25.08
N ASP A 85 -8.68 4.53 -25.38
CA ASP A 85 -7.61 3.71 -25.98
C ASP A 85 -6.46 3.46 -24.99
N ILE A 86 -6.24 4.39 -24.05
CA ILE A 86 -5.15 4.34 -23.06
C ILE A 86 -5.68 4.49 -21.65
N LEU A 87 -5.27 3.59 -20.75
CA LEU A 87 -5.36 3.79 -19.30
C LEU A 87 -4.04 4.42 -18.81
N LEU A 88 -4.10 5.64 -18.29
CA LEU A 88 -2.96 6.38 -17.77
C LEU A 88 -3.01 6.47 -16.24
N VAL A 89 -1.93 6.06 -15.59
CA VAL A 89 -1.75 6.16 -14.14
C VAL A 89 -0.44 6.88 -13.80
N PHE A 90 -0.33 7.41 -12.58
CA PHE A 90 0.94 7.99 -12.14
C PHE A 90 2.04 6.90 -12.06
N MET A 91 1.75 5.80 -11.36
CA MET A 91 2.58 4.59 -11.21
C MET A 91 1.68 3.34 -11.27
N PHE A 92 2.21 2.18 -11.64
CA PHE A 92 1.42 0.95 -11.76
C PHE A 92 0.87 0.42 -10.43
N ASP A 93 1.45 0.83 -9.30
CA ASP A 93 0.91 0.58 -7.96
C ASP A 93 -0.49 1.19 -7.74
N ARG A 94 -0.93 2.12 -8.60
CA ARG A 94 -2.29 2.69 -8.56
C ARG A 94 -3.37 1.70 -9.03
N LEU A 95 -3.03 0.70 -9.82
CA LEU A 95 -3.98 -0.27 -10.40
C LEU A 95 -4.47 -1.34 -9.41
N GLY A 96 -3.72 -1.60 -8.34
CA GLY A 96 -4.01 -2.63 -7.35
C GLY A 96 -3.93 -2.11 -5.92
N ARG A 97 -4.72 -2.69 -5.01
CA ARG A 97 -4.60 -2.40 -3.57
C ARG A 97 -3.51 -3.23 -2.92
N LYS A 98 -3.18 -4.36 -3.53
CA LYS A 98 -2.06 -5.23 -3.18
C LYS A 98 -1.14 -5.38 -4.39
N ASP A 99 0.16 -5.49 -4.14
CA ASP A 99 1.18 -5.61 -5.18
C ASP A 99 0.95 -6.82 -6.11
N ASN A 100 0.22 -7.84 -5.65
CA ASN A 100 -0.11 -9.02 -6.45
C ASN A 100 -1.35 -8.84 -7.34
N GLU A 101 -2.13 -7.76 -7.20
CA GLU A 101 -3.33 -7.50 -8.03
C GLU A 101 -3.00 -6.75 -9.31
N THR A 102 -2.02 -5.82 -9.27
CA THR A 102 -1.62 -4.98 -10.40
C THR A 102 -1.37 -5.75 -11.71
N PRO A 103 -0.65 -6.89 -11.71
CA PRO A 103 -0.39 -7.63 -12.96
C PRO A 103 -1.66 -8.18 -13.61
N PHE A 104 -2.64 -8.63 -12.82
CA PHE A 104 -3.90 -9.15 -13.35
C PHE A 104 -4.76 -8.04 -13.95
N VAL A 105 -4.76 -6.85 -13.34
CA VAL A 105 -5.48 -5.68 -13.85
C VAL A 105 -4.86 -5.22 -15.16
N LEU A 106 -3.53 -5.09 -15.21
CA LEU A 106 -2.79 -4.73 -16.42
C LEU A 106 -3.10 -5.67 -17.58
N LYS A 107 -2.93 -6.99 -17.35
CA LYS A 107 -3.18 -8.02 -18.37
C LYS A 107 -4.60 -7.94 -18.92
N TRP A 108 -5.58 -7.78 -18.04
CA TRP A 108 -6.98 -7.67 -18.45
C TRP A 108 -7.21 -6.49 -19.40
N PHE A 109 -6.66 -5.30 -19.13
CA PHE A 109 -6.82 -4.14 -20.02
C PHE A 109 -6.16 -4.37 -21.38
N VAL A 110 -4.97 -4.98 -21.40
CA VAL A 110 -4.27 -5.27 -22.65
C VAL A 110 -4.99 -6.33 -23.48
N GLU A 111 -5.58 -7.35 -22.84
CA GLU A 111 -6.47 -8.31 -23.49
C GLU A 111 -7.73 -7.64 -24.08
N GLN A 112 -8.19 -6.52 -23.52
CA GLN A 112 -9.26 -5.68 -24.08
C GLN A 112 -8.78 -4.68 -25.14
N GLY A 113 -7.51 -4.74 -25.56
CA GLY A 113 -6.94 -3.82 -26.55
C GLY A 113 -6.63 -2.42 -26.01
N ILE A 114 -6.68 -2.22 -24.69
CA ILE A 114 -6.35 -0.96 -24.03
C ILE A 114 -4.86 -0.93 -23.68
N SER A 115 -4.15 0.10 -24.12
CA SER A 115 -2.74 0.30 -23.75
C SER A 115 -2.65 0.88 -22.33
N VAL A 116 -1.77 0.36 -21.48
CA VAL A 116 -1.62 0.86 -20.11
C VAL A 116 -0.28 1.58 -19.94
N TRP A 117 -0.34 2.81 -19.43
CA TRP A 117 0.82 3.70 -19.29
C TRP A 117 0.96 4.21 -17.86
N SER A 118 2.21 4.31 -17.42
CA SER A 118 2.60 5.05 -16.23
C SER A 118 3.39 6.31 -16.62
N THR A 119 3.13 7.42 -15.93
CA THR A 119 3.95 8.63 -16.08
C THR A 119 5.41 8.44 -15.65
N VAL A 120 5.67 7.49 -14.74
CA VAL A 120 6.99 7.19 -14.17
C VAL A 120 7.66 6.01 -14.87
N GLU A 121 6.91 4.93 -15.12
CA GLU A 121 7.45 3.66 -15.61
C GLU A 121 7.31 3.49 -17.14
N GLY A 122 6.50 4.33 -17.79
CA GLY A 122 6.28 4.29 -19.24
C GLY A 122 5.18 3.32 -19.68
N GLU A 123 5.20 2.93 -20.95
CA GLU A 123 4.25 1.98 -21.53
C GLU A 123 4.50 0.56 -21.02
N GLN A 124 3.45 -0.10 -20.54
CA GLN A 124 3.53 -1.53 -20.34
C GLN A 124 3.30 -2.24 -21.68
N ARG A 125 4.37 -2.78 -22.26
CA ARG A 125 4.29 -3.66 -23.43
C ARG A 125 4.17 -5.12 -22.99
N PHE A 126 3.32 -5.86 -23.68
CA PHE A 126 3.21 -7.31 -23.58
C PHE A 126 3.51 -7.87 -24.97
N ASP A 127 4.78 -7.93 -25.35
CA ASP A 127 5.15 -8.27 -26.74
C ASP A 127 5.15 -9.78 -27.01
N SER A 128 5.01 -10.63 -25.98
CA SER A 128 4.71 -12.07 -26.13
C SER A 128 4.48 -12.75 -24.77
N ASN A 129 3.97 -13.99 -24.77
CA ASN A 129 3.79 -14.89 -23.61
C ASN A 129 5.01 -14.98 -22.64
N VAL A 130 6.19 -14.54 -23.04
CA VAL A 130 7.41 -14.53 -22.24
C VAL A 130 7.49 -13.29 -21.33
N ASP A 131 6.95 -12.15 -21.75
CA ASP A 131 6.92 -10.92 -20.93
C ASP A 131 5.94 -11.01 -19.78
N ASP A 132 4.80 -11.69 -19.97
CA ASP A 132 3.88 -12.02 -18.88
C ASP A 132 4.56 -12.83 -17.78
N LEU A 133 5.35 -13.84 -18.16
CA LEU A 133 6.11 -14.65 -17.22
C LEU A 133 7.23 -13.85 -16.56
N LEU A 134 7.97 -13.04 -17.31
CA LEU A 134 9.06 -12.21 -16.77
C LEU A 134 8.55 -11.11 -15.84
N ASN A 135 7.43 -10.45 -16.18
CA ASN A 135 6.77 -9.49 -15.31
C ASN A 135 6.24 -10.19 -14.06
N TYR A 136 5.58 -11.34 -14.20
CA TYR A 136 5.15 -12.16 -13.06
C TYR A 136 6.32 -12.55 -12.16
N ILE A 137 7.46 -12.98 -12.72
CA ILE A 137 8.69 -13.30 -11.98
C ILE A 137 9.25 -12.06 -11.28
N ARG A 138 9.29 -10.88 -11.93
CA ARG A 138 9.78 -9.63 -11.33
C ARG A 138 8.91 -9.18 -10.16
N PHE A 139 7.59 -9.19 -10.34
CA PHE A 139 6.63 -8.88 -9.26
C PHE A 139 6.70 -9.91 -8.13
N TRP A 140 6.78 -11.20 -8.48
CA TRP A 140 6.96 -12.27 -7.52
C TRP A 140 8.29 -12.15 -6.77
N GLN A 141 9.38 -11.76 -7.43
CA GLN A 141 10.68 -11.56 -6.80
C GLN A 141 10.64 -10.36 -5.84
N ALA A 142 10.07 -9.22 -6.24
CA ALA A 142 9.90 -8.05 -5.37
C ALA A 142 9.01 -8.38 -4.16
N SER A 143 7.91 -9.10 -4.37
CA SER A 143 7.01 -9.59 -3.31
C SER A 143 7.71 -10.62 -2.42
N SER A 144 8.49 -11.54 -2.99
CA SER A 144 9.27 -12.55 -2.27
C SER A 144 10.35 -11.91 -1.41
N GLU A 145 11.03 -10.87 -1.89
CA GLU A 145 11.99 -10.10 -1.11
C GLU A 145 11.31 -9.36 0.06
N SER A 146 10.13 -8.78 -0.18
CA SER A 146 9.30 -8.17 0.87
C SER A 146 8.83 -9.21 1.90
N GLN A 147 8.38 -10.39 1.46
CA GLN A 147 7.98 -11.49 2.34
C GLN A 147 9.17 -12.06 3.13
N LYS A 148 10.31 -12.29 2.48
CA LYS A 148 11.56 -12.71 3.14
C LYS A 148 12.00 -11.69 4.18
N THR A 149 11.85 -10.40 3.89
CA THR A 149 12.11 -9.32 4.85
C THR A 149 11.15 -9.36 6.03
N SER A 150 9.85 -9.53 5.78
CA SER A 150 8.82 -9.66 6.82
C SER A 150 9.07 -10.88 7.71
N VAL A 151 9.36 -12.04 7.13
CA VAL A 151 9.73 -13.26 7.85
C VAL A 151 10.98 -13.00 8.69
N ARG A 152 12.03 -12.41 8.12
CA ARG A 152 13.27 -12.09 8.85
C ARG A 152 13.02 -11.14 10.02
N ILE A 153 12.18 -10.11 9.83
CA ILE A 153 11.78 -9.20 10.90
C ILE A 153 11.05 -9.97 11.99
N LYS A 154 10.02 -10.75 11.67
CA LYS A 154 9.24 -11.55 12.64
C LYS A 154 10.12 -12.55 13.38
N THR A 155 11.03 -13.24 12.69
CA THR A 155 12.00 -14.16 13.31
C THR A 155 12.90 -13.41 14.28
N ARG A 156 13.40 -12.23 13.90
CA ARG A 156 14.23 -11.41 14.79
C ARG A 156 13.43 -10.88 15.99
N MET A 157 12.18 -10.48 15.80
CA MET A 157 11.28 -10.07 16.87
C MET A 157 11.08 -11.22 17.87
N LYS A 158 10.81 -12.43 17.36
CA LYS A 158 10.68 -13.63 18.19
C LYS A 158 11.94 -13.92 19.01
N GLN A 159 13.12 -13.87 18.38
CA GLN A 159 14.40 -14.06 19.08
C GLN A 159 14.62 -13.03 20.20
N ILE A 160 14.32 -11.75 19.96
CA ILE A 160 14.44 -10.70 20.98
C ILE A 160 13.55 -11.01 22.19
N VAL A 161 12.33 -11.51 21.96
CA VAL A 161 11.40 -11.89 23.04
C VAL A 161 11.89 -13.13 23.79
N GLU A 162 12.36 -14.16 23.07
CA GLU A 162 12.92 -15.39 23.66
C GLU A 162 14.16 -15.08 24.51
N ASP A 163 14.98 -14.12 24.09
CA ASP A 163 16.14 -13.65 24.85
C ASP A 163 15.75 -12.75 26.05
N GLY A 164 14.45 -12.56 26.32
CA GLY A 164 13.95 -11.75 27.44
C GLY A 164 14.16 -10.24 27.26
N HIS A 165 14.44 -9.78 26.05
CA HIS A 165 14.78 -8.39 25.77
C HIS A 165 13.58 -7.56 25.35
N TYR A 166 13.62 -6.28 25.70
CA TYR A 166 12.63 -5.33 25.21
C TYR A 166 12.91 -4.92 23.75
N MET A 167 11.86 -4.95 22.95
CA MET A 167 11.91 -4.67 21.50
C MET A 167 11.67 -3.20 21.15
N GLY A 168 11.26 -2.38 22.13
CA GLY A 168 10.75 -1.03 21.90
C GLY A 168 9.24 -1.01 21.64
N GLY A 169 8.66 0.19 21.56
CA GLY A 169 7.22 0.40 21.42
C GLY A 169 6.58 0.92 22.70
N THR A 170 5.32 0.53 22.95
CA THR A 170 4.62 0.88 24.19
C THR A 170 5.20 0.06 25.35
N VAL A 171 5.39 0.70 26.49
CA VAL A 171 5.82 0.03 27.72
C VAL A 171 4.55 -0.49 28.43
N PRO A 172 4.47 -1.79 28.77
CA PRO A 172 3.34 -2.31 29.53
C PRO A 172 3.23 -1.65 30.91
N PHE A 173 2.01 -1.40 31.37
CA PHE A 173 1.75 -0.89 32.72
C PHE A 173 2.36 -1.81 33.78
N GLY A 174 2.97 -1.23 34.82
CA GLY A 174 3.75 -1.97 35.82
C GLY A 174 5.25 -2.05 35.51
N TYR A 175 5.68 -1.56 34.35
CA TYR A 175 7.08 -1.56 33.91
C TYR A 175 7.52 -0.18 33.43
N ARG A 176 8.84 0.03 33.43
CA ARG A 176 9.51 1.19 32.86
C ARG A 176 10.66 0.77 31.96
N ALA A 177 10.91 1.52 30.89
CA ALA A 177 12.00 1.26 29.97
C ALA A 177 13.28 2.01 30.41
N VAL A 178 14.34 1.27 30.72
CA VAL A 178 15.61 1.79 31.27
C VAL A 178 16.81 1.29 30.45
N TYR A 179 17.91 2.04 30.43
CA TYR A 179 19.15 1.57 29.81
C TYR A 179 19.93 0.71 30.81
N LYS A 180 20.10 -0.59 30.52
CA LYS A 180 20.87 -1.54 31.34
C LYS A 180 22.25 -1.88 30.75
N GLY A 181 22.74 -1.04 29.83
CA GLY A 181 24.04 -1.23 29.17
C GLY A 181 24.02 -2.15 27.94
N ARG A 182 22.85 -2.69 27.57
CA ARG A 182 22.70 -3.48 26.34
C ARG A 182 22.82 -2.58 25.11
N THR A 183 23.48 -3.10 24.09
CA THR A 183 23.58 -2.47 22.77
C THR A 183 23.03 -3.41 21.69
N ASN A 184 22.53 -2.84 20.60
CA ASN A 184 22.15 -3.63 19.43
C ASN A 184 23.38 -3.95 18.56
N LYS A 185 23.18 -4.77 17.51
CA LYS A 185 24.24 -5.13 16.53
C LYS A 185 24.91 -3.94 15.81
N LYS A 186 24.36 -2.72 15.92
CA LYS A 186 24.93 -1.48 15.38
C LYS A 186 25.62 -0.62 16.45
N GLY A 187 25.86 -1.18 17.64
CA GLY A 187 26.48 -0.48 18.78
C GLY A 187 25.60 0.59 19.42
N ARG A 188 24.31 0.70 19.06
CA ARG A 188 23.42 1.71 19.65
C ARG A 188 22.85 1.19 20.97
N PRO A 189 22.80 2.02 22.02
CA PRO A 189 22.22 1.64 23.30
C PRO A 189 20.72 1.35 23.12
N VAL A 190 20.26 0.28 23.75
CA VAL A 190 18.85 -0.15 23.74
C VAL A 190 18.33 -0.23 25.16
N LYS A 191 17.01 -0.03 25.31
CA LYS A 191 16.35 -0.11 26.61
C LYS A 191 15.93 -1.55 26.90
N ASP A 192 15.82 -1.85 28.18
CA ASP A 192 15.24 -3.06 28.73
C ASP A 192 14.12 -2.68 29.70
N LEU A 193 13.24 -3.63 30.01
CA LEU A 193 12.17 -3.40 30.97
C LEU A 193 12.66 -3.66 32.39
N GLU A 194 12.15 -2.84 33.30
CA GLU A 194 12.29 -3.00 34.74
C GLU A 194 10.93 -2.76 35.38
N ILE A 195 10.66 -3.42 36.50
CA ILE A 195 9.43 -3.18 37.26
C ILE A 195 9.40 -1.72 37.69
N ASP A 196 8.31 -1.03 37.38
CA ASP A 196 8.11 0.32 37.92
C ASP A 196 7.75 0.20 39.42
N PRO A 197 8.43 0.91 40.33
CA PRO A 197 8.17 0.76 41.77
C PRO A 197 6.75 1.15 42.20
N ARG A 198 6.07 2.05 41.47
CA ARG A 198 4.72 2.51 41.80
C ARG A 198 3.68 1.64 41.10
N GLU A 199 3.78 1.52 39.78
CA GLU A 199 2.80 0.76 39.00
C GLU A 199 2.92 -0.75 39.27
N GLY A 200 4.13 -1.25 39.48
CA GLY A 200 4.37 -2.65 39.79
C GLY A 200 3.74 -3.09 41.11
N GLU A 201 3.62 -2.18 42.09
CA GLU A 201 2.92 -2.47 43.35
C GLU A 201 1.41 -2.61 43.13
N ILE A 202 0.83 -1.73 42.31
CA ILE A 202 -0.58 -1.82 41.91
C ILE A 202 -0.83 -3.17 41.23
N VAL A 203 0.04 -3.58 40.29
CA VAL A 203 -0.10 -4.88 39.61
C VAL A 203 -0.05 -6.04 40.60
N ARG A 204 0.85 -6.01 41.61
CA ARG A 204 0.91 -7.04 42.66
C ARG A 204 -0.35 -7.07 43.51
N GLU A 205 -0.87 -5.92 43.90
CA GLU A 205 -2.11 -5.81 44.68
C GLU A 205 -3.30 -6.40 43.92
N ILE A 206 -3.42 -6.08 42.63
CA ILE A 206 -4.43 -6.66 41.72
C ILE A 206 -4.34 -8.19 41.72
N PHE A 207 -3.13 -8.75 41.50
CA PHE A 207 -2.94 -10.21 41.52
C PHE A 207 -3.31 -10.83 42.88
N PHE A 208 -2.92 -10.17 43.97
CA PHE A 208 -3.21 -10.63 45.33
C PHE A 208 -4.71 -10.68 45.62
N LYS A 209 -5.43 -9.59 45.35
CA LYS A 209 -6.89 -9.48 45.57
C LYS A 209 -7.66 -10.52 44.77
N VAL A 210 -7.29 -10.76 43.51
CA VAL A 210 -7.94 -11.80 42.69
C VAL A 210 -7.63 -13.20 43.22
N ALA A 211 -6.36 -13.52 43.44
CA ALA A 211 -5.93 -14.88 43.75
C ALA A 211 -6.26 -15.33 45.18
N ARG A 212 -6.28 -14.40 46.15
CA ARG A 212 -6.47 -14.73 47.58
C ARG A 212 -7.80 -14.29 48.14
N GLU A 213 -8.32 -13.17 47.69
CA GLU A 213 -9.56 -12.59 48.23
C GLU A 213 -10.78 -12.86 47.33
N GLY A 214 -10.57 -13.45 46.15
CA GLY A 214 -11.64 -13.84 45.22
C GLY A 214 -12.28 -12.66 44.48
N TYR A 215 -11.59 -11.51 44.42
CA TYR A 215 -12.11 -10.32 43.75
C TYR A 215 -12.22 -10.54 42.23
N SER A 216 -13.29 -10.01 41.64
CA SER A 216 -13.44 -9.93 40.18
C SER A 216 -12.95 -8.58 39.66
N ALA A 217 -12.84 -8.42 38.34
CA ALA A 217 -12.43 -7.16 37.71
C ALA A 217 -13.25 -5.92 38.12
N HIS A 218 -14.48 -6.10 38.64
CA HIS A 218 -15.33 -5.01 39.13
C HIS A 218 -15.09 -4.64 40.60
N GLY A 219 -14.31 -5.44 41.33
CA GLY A 219 -13.97 -5.19 42.74
C GLY A 219 -12.57 -4.60 42.95
N ILE A 220 -11.79 -4.46 41.88
CA ILE A 220 -10.38 -4.05 41.91
C ILE A 220 -10.26 -2.54 41.72
#